data_AF-A0A939MEX1-F1
#
_entry.id   AF-A0A939MEX1-F1
#
_cell.length_a   1.000
_cell.length_b   1.000
_cell.length_c   1.000
_cell.angle_alpha   90.00
_cell.angle_beta   90.00
_cell.angle_gamma   90.00
#
_symmetry.space_group_name_H-M   'P 1'
#
loop_
_entity.id
_entity.type
_entity.pdbx_description
1 polymer ?
#
loop_
_entity_poly.entity_id
_entity_poly.type
_entity_poly.pdbx_seq_one_letter_code
_entity_poly.pdbx_strand_id
1 'polypeptide(L)'
;MPTQRLSMRRIKEVLRLKHFQGLPERAIARSVGVSNGVVHSYLSRARSAGLSWPLPEGMTDEDLELLLFPAPRPASQSPQRPVPDWSYIDKELRRRNVTRRLLWEEYRAVNPDGFGYTWFCTTYEAWKGRVRPSMRQIHLGGEKVFVDFAGDTIDIVDPLTGEVQPMKLFVAAMGASNYTYAEACPSESLADWIRAHVNLFTFLSGTPTFVVCDNLKAAVSNPDRYDPGLNRTYAEMASHYGTAILAARPRRPKDKAKVEVAVQIAQRWILARLRNQRFFSRAELNAAIKTLVDELNARQMRGFGSSRAELFAELDKPKLTPLPDQPYAFARWKRCRLAPDYHVEVDGHWYSAPYRLIGELVDARIDDRTVEIFHKGQRIASHARAPNRRGHTTIADHMPSAHRRYGKWTPAAVIAAGERIGPSTAAFFQAVIDARPHPEQGFRTCLGILALVKSYGAERLDAACRRGILIKARSVASIRSILQNGLDRTFFDESFEHQPLRHGNIRGRDYFH
;
A
#
# COMPACT_ATOMS: atom_id res chain seq x y z
N MET A 1 -14.75 36.45 33.66
CA MET A 1 -14.02 36.26 32.40
C MET A 1 -12.86 37.24 32.38
N PRO A 2 -11.59 36.82 32.37
CA PRO A 2 -10.47 37.77 32.25
C PRO A 2 -10.55 38.44 30.86
N THR A 3 -10.61 39.77 30.83
CA THR A 3 -10.67 40.56 29.61
C THR A 3 -9.44 40.27 28.74
N GLN A 4 -9.65 39.90 27.48
CA GLN A 4 -8.59 39.57 26.54
C GLN A 4 -7.65 40.78 26.36
N ARG A 5 -6.34 40.57 26.54
CA ARG A 5 -5.33 41.65 26.46
C ARG A 5 -5.21 42.17 25.02
N LEU A 6 -4.93 43.47 24.87
CA LEU A 6 -4.60 44.05 23.57
C LEU A 6 -3.19 43.65 23.16
N SER A 7 -2.93 43.56 21.86
CA SER A 7 -1.58 43.34 21.33
C SER A 7 -0.68 44.56 21.62
N MET A 8 0.63 44.33 21.80
CA MET A 8 1.59 45.41 22.09
C MET A 8 1.56 46.51 21.04
N ARG A 9 1.39 46.17 19.76
CA ARG A 9 1.19 47.13 18.67
C ARG A 9 0.01 48.09 18.93
N ARG A 10 -1.14 47.59 19.40
CA ARG A 10 -2.32 48.42 19.69
C ARG A 10 -2.12 49.27 20.94
N ILE A 11 -1.39 48.75 21.93
CA ILE A 11 -1.05 49.51 23.14
C ILE A 11 -0.08 50.66 22.82
N LYS A 12 0.95 50.40 22.01
CA LYS A 12 1.87 51.45 21.50
C LYS A 12 1.10 52.52 20.71
N GLU A 13 0.13 52.11 19.91
CA GLU A 13 -0.72 53.05 19.17
C GLU A 13 -1.61 53.90 20.09
N VAL A 14 -2.16 53.33 21.16
CA VAL A 14 -2.88 54.11 22.19
C VAL A 14 -1.98 55.17 22.84
N LEU A 15 -0.73 54.81 23.17
CA LEU A 15 0.24 55.75 23.75
C LEU A 15 0.65 56.84 22.75
N ARG A 16 0.91 56.47 21.49
CA ARG A 16 1.22 57.43 20.40
C ARG A 16 0.07 58.42 20.19
N LEU A 17 -1.16 57.94 20.04
CA LEU A 17 -2.32 58.80 19.79
C LEU A 17 -2.61 59.73 20.98
N LYS A 18 -2.36 59.27 22.22
CA LYS A 18 -2.55 60.08 23.41
C LYS A 18 -1.46 61.15 23.59
N HIS A 19 -0.20 60.77 23.47
CA HIS A 19 0.93 61.62 23.87
C HIS A 19 1.60 62.36 22.71
N PHE A 20 1.55 61.83 21.49
CA PHE A 20 2.07 62.51 20.30
C PHE A 20 0.99 63.36 19.60
N GLN A 21 -0.22 62.83 19.46
CA GLN A 21 -1.31 63.55 18.77
C GLN A 21 -2.30 64.27 19.70
N GLY A 22 -2.18 64.10 21.03
CA GLY A 22 -3.01 64.79 22.00
C GLY A 22 -4.51 64.42 21.98
N LEU A 23 -4.88 63.28 21.37
CA LEU A 23 -6.28 62.95 21.16
C LEU A 23 -7.02 62.60 22.47
N PRO A 24 -8.33 62.93 22.58
CA PRO A 24 -9.15 62.53 23.71
C PRO A 24 -9.40 61.00 23.70
N GLU A 25 -9.53 60.39 24.88
CA GLU A 25 -9.61 58.92 25.04
C GLU A 25 -10.77 58.30 24.23
N ARG A 26 -11.90 59.02 24.09
CA ARG A 26 -13.03 58.60 23.25
C ARG A 26 -12.70 58.57 21.75
N ALA A 27 -11.84 59.45 21.26
CA ALA A 27 -11.37 59.43 19.88
C ALA A 27 -10.37 58.29 19.64
N ILE A 28 -9.47 58.06 20.61
CA ILE A 28 -8.52 56.94 20.58
C ILE A 28 -9.26 55.60 20.59
N ALA A 29 -10.29 55.46 21.44
CA ALA A 29 -11.13 54.27 21.53
C ALA A 29 -11.78 53.92 20.18
N ARG A 30 -12.31 54.93 19.47
CA ARG A 30 -12.89 54.77 18.12
C ARG A 30 -11.81 54.40 17.08
N SER A 31 -10.66 55.07 17.11
CA SER A 31 -9.57 54.84 16.16
C SER A 31 -8.94 53.45 16.31
N VAL A 32 -8.71 53.02 17.56
CA VAL A 32 -8.10 51.72 17.86
C VAL A 32 -9.14 50.60 17.83
N GLY A 33 -10.45 50.89 17.92
CA GLY A 33 -11.53 49.90 17.90
C GLY A 33 -11.68 49.14 19.22
N VAL A 34 -11.66 49.85 20.34
CA VAL A 34 -11.78 49.31 21.72
C VAL A 34 -12.69 50.20 22.57
N SER A 35 -13.15 49.73 23.74
CA SER A 35 -13.96 50.57 24.62
C SER A 35 -13.13 51.67 25.29
N ASN A 36 -13.77 52.77 25.64
CA ASN A 36 -13.10 53.88 26.35
C ASN A 36 -12.47 53.43 27.68
N GLY A 37 -13.16 52.55 28.44
CA GLY A 37 -12.61 52.00 29.67
C GLY A 37 -11.33 51.17 29.48
N VAL A 38 -11.19 50.51 28.32
CA VAL A 38 -9.96 49.79 27.96
C VAL A 38 -8.82 50.76 27.67
N VAL A 39 -9.08 51.83 26.89
CA VAL A 39 -8.08 52.89 26.65
C VAL A 39 -7.63 53.52 27.96
N HIS A 40 -8.58 53.90 28.82
CA HIS A 40 -8.31 54.48 30.11
C HIS A 40 -7.43 53.57 30.98
N SER A 41 -7.77 52.27 31.04
CA SER A 41 -7.00 51.29 31.80
C SER A 41 -5.54 51.18 31.33
N TYR A 42 -5.30 51.20 30.02
CA TYR A 42 -3.94 51.12 29.48
C TYR A 42 -3.14 52.41 29.69
N LEU A 43 -3.76 53.58 29.55
CA LEU A 43 -3.11 54.86 29.83
C LEU A 43 -2.79 55.02 31.33
N SER A 44 -3.69 54.58 32.21
CA SER A 44 -3.47 54.56 33.66
C SER A 44 -2.29 53.65 34.01
N ARG A 45 -2.26 52.43 33.47
CA ARG A 45 -1.19 51.44 33.67
C ARG A 45 0.17 51.95 33.15
N ALA A 46 0.20 52.59 31.98
CA ALA A 46 1.41 53.20 31.45
C ALA A 46 1.92 54.36 32.32
N ARG A 47 1.02 55.18 32.87
CA ARG A 47 1.36 56.23 33.82
C ARG A 47 1.93 55.65 35.11
N SER A 48 1.34 54.59 35.65
CA SER A 48 1.85 53.89 36.84
C SER A 48 3.22 53.24 36.60
N ALA A 49 3.50 52.83 35.36
CA ALA A 49 4.79 52.31 34.93
C ALA A 49 5.82 53.41 34.56
N GLY A 50 5.45 54.70 34.68
CA GLY A 50 6.34 55.82 34.37
C GLY A 50 6.70 55.97 32.89
N LEU A 51 5.91 55.40 31.98
CA LEU A 51 6.20 55.39 30.55
C LEU A 51 5.84 56.73 29.89
N SER A 52 6.79 57.29 29.14
CA SER A 52 6.62 58.46 28.28
C SER A 52 6.53 58.09 26.79
N TRP A 53 6.06 59.02 25.95
CA TRP A 53 6.18 58.92 24.50
C TRP A 53 7.09 60.04 23.98
N PRO A 54 8.03 59.76 23.04
CA PRO A 54 8.36 58.46 22.47
C PRO A 54 8.89 57.48 23.52
N LEU A 55 8.71 56.17 23.25
CA LEU A 55 9.29 55.13 24.10
C LEU A 55 10.83 55.21 24.03
N PRO A 56 11.55 54.85 25.11
CA PRO A 56 13.02 54.84 25.12
C PRO A 56 13.61 54.05 23.95
N GLU A 57 14.69 54.57 23.36
CA GLU A 57 15.41 53.87 22.29
C GLU A 57 15.92 52.51 22.77
N GLY A 58 15.67 51.45 21.99
CA GLY A 58 16.05 50.07 22.31
C GLY A 58 15.03 49.26 23.12
N MET A 59 13.91 49.86 23.55
CA MET A 59 12.85 49.13 24.29
C MET A 59 12.12 48.11 23.40
N THR A 60 12.20 46.83 23.75
CA THR A 60 11.50 45.76 23.02
C THR A 60 10.02 45.67 23.41
N ASP A 61 9.22 44.94 22.60
CA ASP A 61 7.82 44.64 22.96
C ASP A 61 7.72 43.82 24.26
N GLU A 62 8.73 42.99 24.55
CA GLU A 62 8.79 42.16 25.76
C GLU A 62 9.08 43.01 27.02
N ASP A 63 10.00 43.97 26.92
CA ASP A 63 10.29 44.91 28.01
C ASP A 63 9.08 45.78 28.36
N LEU A 64 8.37 46.24 27.32
CA LEU A 64 7.14 47.01 27.48
C LEU A 64 6.02 46.18 28.13
N GLU A 65 5.89 44.91 27.75
CA GLU A 65 4.91 44.00 28.34
C GLU A 65 5.21 43.75 29.83
N LEU A 66 6.47 43.52 30.19
CA LEU A 66 6.91 43.33 31.58
C LEU A 66 6.62 44.55 32.47
N LEU A 67 6.85 45.76 31.94
CA LEU A 67 6.57 47.01 32.66
C LEU A 67 5.07 47.27 32.85
N LEU A 68 4.26 47.00 31.83
CA LEU A 68 2.82 47.20 31.91
C LEU A 68 2.14 46.10 32.72
N PHE A 69 2.65 44.87 32.69
CA PHE A 69 2.07 43.71 33.35
C PHE A 69 3.08 43.00 34.25
N PRO A 70 3.54 43.64 35.33
CA PRO A 70 4.44 42.99 36.27
C PRO A 70 3.78 41.74 36.82
N ALA A 71 4.53 40.63 36.87
CA ALA A 71 4.05 39.40 37.48
C ALA A 71 3.65 39.69 38.93
N PRO A 72 2.54 39.11 39.44
CA PRO A 72 2.23 39.19 40.86
C PRO A 72 3.44 38.71 41.63
N ARG A 73 3.90 39.48 42.63
CA ARG A 73 4.97 39.05 43.55
C ARG A 73 4.63 37.63 44.00
N PRO A 74 5.56 36.66 43.90
CA PRO A 74 5.28 35.31 44.34
C PRO A 74 4.89 35.39 45.82
N ALA A 75 3.65 35.02 46.12
CA ALA A 75 3.28 34.69 47.49
C ALA A 75 4.29 33.66 47.99
N SER A 76 4.82 33.92 49.17
CA SER A 76 5.84 33.15 49.87
C SER A 76 5.71 31.64 49.59
N GLN A 77 6.85 31.04 49.26
CA GLN A 77 7.08 29.61 48.98
C GLN A 77 6.04 28.71 49.67
N SER A 78 5.02 28.29 48.92
CA SER A 78 4.20 27.16 49.34
C SER A 78 5.11 25.92 49.35
N PRO A 79 4.97 24.99 50.32
CA PRO A 79 5.74 23.75 50.29
C PRO A 79 5.55 23.10 48.91
N GLN A 80 6.66 22.71 48.27
CA GLN A 80 6.65 22.12 46.92
C GLN A 80 5.75 20.88 46.93
N ARG A 81 4.47 21.07 46.57
CA ARG A 81 3.55 19.97 46.39
C ARG A 81 4.13 19.07 45.30
N PRO A 82 4.25 17.76 45.54
CA PRO A 82 4.89 16.85 44.60
C PRO A 82 4.15 16.87 43.26
N VAL A 83 4.88 17.14 42.19
CA VAL A 83 4.34 17.17 40.82
C VAL A 83 4.32 15.74 40.28
N PRO A 84 3.20 15.27 39.68
CA PRO A 84 3.15 13.96 39.05
C PRO A 84 4.22 13.78 37.97
N ASP A 85 4.77 12.56 37.85
CA ASP A 85 5.60 12.20 36.69
C ASP A 85 4.72 12.11 35.44
N TRP A 86 4.69 13.19 34.65
CA TRP A 86 3.86 13.26 33.45
C TRP A 86 4.24 12.23 32.38
N SER A 87 5.48 11.77 32.34
CA SER A 87 5.92 10.71 31.43
C SER A 87 5.33 9.36 31.85
N TYR A 88 5.28 9.06 33.14
CA TYR A 88 4.57 7.91 33.69
C TYR A 88 3.06 7.99 33.40
N ILE A 89 2.43 9.13 33.71
CA ILE A 89 0.99 9.35 33.45
C ILE A 89 0.64 9.14 31.97
N ASP A 90 1.44 9.67 31.03
CA ASP A 90 1.18 9.48 29.59
C ASP A 90 1.38 8.03 29.12
N LYS A 91 2.27 7.27 29.75
CA LYS A 91 2.46 5.83 29.49
C LYS A 91 1.26 5.03 29.98
N GLU A 92 0.82 5.26 31.21
CA GLU A 92 -0.32 4.55 31.81
C GLU A 92 -1.63 4.80 31.03
N LEU A 93 -1.86 6.04 30.57
CA LEU A 93 -3.03 6.37 29.74
C LEU A 93 -3.09 5.61 28.41
N ARG A 94 -2.01 4.95 27.97
CA ARG A 94 -1.99 4.08 26.77
C ARG A 94 -2.35 2.62 27.10
N ARG A 95 -2.56 2.29 28.37
CA ARG A 95 -3.09 0.99 28.80
C ARG A 95 -4.62 1.00 28.72
N ARG A 96 -5.19 -0.19 28.56
CA ARG A 96 -6.64 -0.33 28.36
C ARG A 96 -7.35 -0.03 29.69
N ASN A 97 -8.46 0.69 29.63
CA ASN A 97 -9.30 1.08 30.78
C ASN A 97 -8.67 2.05 31.79
N VAL A 98 -7.47 2.59 31.50
CA VAL A 98 -6.87 3.63 32.36
C VAL A 98 -7.42 4.99 31.98
N THR A 99 -7.86 5.76 32.98
CA THR A 99 -8.40 7.11 32.81
C THR A 99 -7.57 8.14 33.56
N ARG A 100 -7.65 9.41 33.15
CA ARG A 100 -6.98 10.51 33.88
C ARG A 100 -7.46 10.63 35.32
N ARG A 101 -8.73 10.32 35.56
CA ARG A 101 -9.33 10.35 36.89
C ARG A 101 -8.74 9.26 37.78
N LEU A 102 -8.62 8.04 37.28
CA LEU A 102 -7.96 6.93 37.98
C LEU A 102 -6.52 7.30 38.38
N LEU A 103 -5.73 7.79 37.42
CA LEU A 103 -4.34 8.17 37.69
C LEU A 103 -4.21 9.37 38.65
N TRP A 104 -5.19 10.27 38.64
CA TRP A 104 -5.25 11.36 39.62
C TRP A 104 -5.61 10.84 41.02
N GLU A 105 -6.53 9.88 41.13
CA GLU A 105 -6.88 9.21 42.39
C GLU A 105 -5.66 8.47 42.97
N GLU A 106 -4.90 7.74 42.14
CA GLU A 106 -3.63 7.10 42.52
C GLU A 106 -2.59 8.13 42.99
N TYR A 107 -2.42 9.23 42.25
CA TYR A 107 -1.55 10.32 42.66
C TYR A 107 -1.96 10.94 44.00
N ARG A 108 -3.27 11.14 44.24
CA ARG A 108 -3.83 11.69 45.48
C ARG A 108 -3.74 10.72 46.66
N ALA A 109 -3.78 9.42 46.41
CA ALA A 109 -3.59 8.40 47.43
C ALA A 109 -2.15 8.43 47.99
N VAL A 110 -1.17 8.62 47.11
CA VAL A 110 0.25 8.78 47.51
C VAL A 110 0.53 10.20 48.04
N ASN A 111 -0.21 11.20 47.56
CA ASN A 111 -0.02 12.61 47.92
C ASN A 111 -1.35 13.24 48.40
N PRO A 112 -1.72 13.06 49.69
CA PRO A 112 -2.98 13.58 50.25
C PRO A 112 -3.12 15.11 50.16
N ASP A 113 -2.00 15.83 50.16
CA ASP A 113 -1.95 17.30 49.96
C ASP A 113 -1.63 17.69 48.51
N GLY A 114 -1.66 16.73 47.60
CA GLY A 114 -1.38 16.89 46.17
C GLY A 114 -2.43 17.72 45.43
N PHE A 115 -2.12 18.08 44.19
CA PHE A 115 -2.97 18.96 43.39
C PHE A 115 -4.35 18.36 43.05
N GLY A 116 -5.36 19.22 42.95
CA GLY A 116 -6.73 18.84 42.57
C GLY A 116 -6.85 18.45 41.09
N TYR A 117 -7.92 17.72 40.76
CA TYR A 117 -8.12 17.10 39.44
C TYR A 117 -8.05 18.10 38.26
N THR A 118 -8.62 19.30 38.43
CA THR A 118 -8.59 20.35 37.41
C THR A 118 -7.15 20.78 37.10
N TRP A 119 -6.32 21.01 38.14
CA TRP A 119 -4.91 21.36 37.97
C TRP A 119 -4.12 20.21 37.34
N PHE A 120 -4.41 18.97 37.74
CA PHE A 120 -3.78 17.79 37.18
C PHE A 120 -4.03 17.70 35.66
N CYS A 121 -5.28 17.89 35.23
CA CYS A 121 -5.66 17.84 33.82
C CYS A 121 -5.04 19.00 33.02
N THR A 122 -5.10 20.23 33.53
CA THR A 122 -4.58 21.40 32.79
C THR A 122 -3.06 21.36 32.68
N THR A 123 -2.36 20.93 33.72
CA THR A 123 -0.89 20.81 33.72
C THR A 123 -0.42 19.65 32.87
N TYR A 124 -1.11 18.50 32.92
CA TYR A 124 -0.84 17.38 32.01
C TYR A 124 -1.03 17.77 30.54
N GLU A 125 -2.12 18.48 30.20
CA GLU A 125 -2.34 18.96 28.83
C GLU A 125 -1.29 19.99 28.40
N ALA A 126 -0.90 20.90 29.29
CA ALA A 126 0.16 21.86 29.01
C ALA A 126 1.52 21.18 28.80
N TRP A 127 1.87 20.19 29.63
CA TRP A 127 3.06 19.36 29.47
C TRP A 127 3.01 18.60 28.14
N LYS A 128 1.88 17.93 27.87
CA LYS A 128 1.66 17.17 26.64
C LYS A 128 1.79 18.04 25.39
N GLY A 129 1.24 19.25 25.43
CA GLY A 129 1.36 20.24 24.34
C GLY A 129 2.79 20.70 24.09
N ARG A 130 3.64 20.77 25.12
CA ARG A 130 5.08 21.10 25.01
C ARG A 130 5.91 19.93 24.49
N VAL A 131 5.62 18.70 24.95
CA VAL A 131 6.35 17.49 24.55
C VAL A 131 5.93 17.02 23.15
N ARG A 132 4.67 17.27 22.75
CA ARG A 132 4.11 16.93 21.43
C ARG A 132 3.16 18.05 20.94
N PRO A 133 3.59 18.93 20.02
CA PRO A 133 2.77 20.04 19.50
C PRO A 133 1.52 19.64 18.71
N SER A 134 1.19 18.36 18.59
CA SER A 134 -0.01 17.88 17.91
C SER A 134 -0.91 17.15 18.91
N MET A 135 -2.09 17.71 19.16
CA MET A 135 -3.17 17.06 19.88
C MET A 135 -3.56 15.79 19.10
N ARG A 136 -3.20 14.59 19.59
CA ARG A 136 -3.44 13.34 18.87
C ARG A 136 -3.93 12.21 19.76
N GLN A 137 -4.77 11.38 19.14
CA GLN A 137 -5.53 10.24 19.67
C GLN A 137 -4.70 9.36 20.61
N ILE A 138 -5.34 8.86 21.68
CA ILE A 138 -4.74 7.83 22.54
C ILE A 138 -4.73 6.53 21.73
N HIS A 139 -3.55 5.90 21.63
CA HIS A 139 -3.40 4.59 20.99
C HIS A 139 -3.11 3.57 22.07
N LEU A 140 -3.94 2.53 22.12
CA LEU A 140 -3.76 1.45 23.07
C LEU A 140 -2.64 0.52 22.60
N GLY A 141 -1.88 -0.03 23.54
CA GLY A 141 -0.86 -1.04 23.23
C GLY A 141 -1.44 -2.25 22.49
N GLY A 142 -0.75 -2.70 21.44
CA GLY A 142 -1.13 -3.85 20.61
C GLY A 142 -2.32 -3.60 19.66
N GLU A 143 -2.96 -2.44 19.75
CA GLU A 143 -4.21 -2.18 19.05
C GLU A 143 -4.01 -1.86 17.57
N LYS A 144 -3.12 -0.91 17.25
CA LYS A 144 -2.98 -0.37 15.89
C LYS A 144 -1.53 -0.36 15.45
N VAL A 145 -1.29 -0.88 14.26
CA VAL A 145 -0.08 -0.59 13.47
C VAL A 145 -0.45 0.27 12.29
N PHE A 146 0.42 1.22 11.97
CA PHE A 146 0.28 2.13 10.85
C PHE A 146 1.29 1.75 9.78
N VAL A 147 0.86 1.53 8.54
CA VAL A 147 1.71 1.04 7.45
C VAL A 147 1.61 1.94 6.22
N ASP A 148 2.73 2.14 5.53
CA ASP A 148 2.79 2.90 4.27
C ASP A 148 4.09 2.62 3.50
N PHE A 149 4.16 3.09 2.27
CA PHE A 149 5.41 3.22 1.52
C PHE A 149 5.97 4.64 1.62
N ALA A 150 7.29 4.75 1.80
CA ALA A 150 7.97 6.03 1.62
C ALA A 150 7.92 6.47 0.15
N GLY A 151 7.84 7.78 -0.08
CA GLY A 151 7.82 8.33 -1.44
C GLY A 151 9.14 8.14 -2.20
N ASP A 152 10.25 8.28 -1.49
CA ASP A 152 11.60 8.14 -2.05
C ASP A 152 12.04 6.68 -2.12
N THR A 153 12.92 6.37 -3.09
CA THR A 153 13.47 5.03 -3.33
C THR A 153 14.94 4.93 -2.95
N ILE A 154 15.43 3.70 -2.75
CA ILE A 154 16.87 3.38 -2.65
C ILE A 154 17.23 2.47 -3.80
N ASP A 155 18.34 2.77 -4.46
CA ASP A 155 18.78 2.03 -5.63
C ASP A 155 19.58 0.78 -5.27
N ILE A 156 19.38 -0.28 -6.05
CA ILE A 156 20.23 -1.45 -6.10
C ILE A 156 20.84 -1.52 -7.49
N VAL A 157 22.12 -1.82 -7.57
CA VAL A 157 22.87 -1.90 -8.83
C VAL A 157 23.18 -3.35 -9.14
N ASP A 158 22.81 -3.81 -10.33
CA ASP A 158 23.24 -5.12 -10.82
C ASP A 158 24.77 -5.11 -11.02
N PRO A 159 25.54 -6.01 -10.37
CA PRO A 159 26.99 -6.01 -10.44
C PRO A 159 27.55 -6.44 -11.82
N LEU A 160 26.74 -7.12 -12.64
CA LEU A 160 27.14 -7.61 -13.96
C LEU A 160 26.76 -6.61 -15.06
N THR A 161 25.56 -6.03 -14.99
CA THR A 161 25.03 -5.15 -16.06
C THR A 161 25.18 -3.66 -15.74
N GLY A 162 25.36 -3.30 -14.46
CA GLY A 162 25.30 -1.92 -13.99
C GLY A 162 23.89 -1.33 -14.00
N GLU A 163 22.86 -2.13 -14.28
CA GLU A 163 21.47 -1.68 -14.29
C GLU A 163 21.03 -1.26 -12.88
N VAL A 164 20.35 -0.12 -12.80
CA VAL A 164 19.89 0.45 -11.53
C VAL A 164 18.42 0.13 -11.34
N GLN A 165 18.12 -0.60 -10.26
CA GLN A 165 16.76 -0.95 -9.86
C GLN A 165 16.35 -0.14 -8.62
N PRO A 166 15.38 0.79 -8.72
CA PRO A 166 14.89 1.52 -7.57
C PRO A 166 14.01 0.63 -6.69
N MET A 167 14.30 0.60 -5.38
CA MET A 167 13.53 -0.12 -4.36
C MET A 167 12.70 0.85 -3.53
N LYS A 168 11.46 0.47 -3.26
CA LYS A 168 10.50 1.18 -2.40
C LYS A 168 10.75 0.82 -0.94
N LEU A 169 10.66 1.78 -0.03
CA LEU A 169 10.79 1.52 1.41
C LEU A 169 9.40 1.36 2.03
N PHE A 170 9.04 0.14 2.42
CA PHE A 170 7.88 -0.13 3.27
C PHE A 170 8.22 0.30 4.70
N VAL A 171 7.29 0.97 5.38
CA VAL A 171 7.46 1.42 6.77
C VAL A 171 6.21 1.09 7.57
N ALA A 172 6.40 0.58 8.78
CA ALA A 172 5.34 0.39 9.75
C ALA A 172 5.70 1.01 11.11
N ALA A 173 4.70 1.49 11.85
CA ALA A 173 4.91 1.94 13.22
C ALA A 173 3.74 1.61 14.15
N MET A 174 4.07 1.09 15.33
CA MET A 174 3.08 0.79 16.37
C MET A 174 2.45 2.06 16.95
N GLY A 175 1.15 1.99 17.21
CA GLY A 175 0.34 3.09 17.74
C GLY A 175 0.78 3.53 19.14
N ALA A 176 1.07 2.62 20.07
CA ALA A 176 1.41 3.01 21.44
C ALA A 176 2.90 3.35 21.61
N SER A 177 3.81 2.48 21.16
CA SER A 177 5.26 2.66 21.33
C SER A 177 5.94 3.51 20.25
N ASN A 178 5.34 3.63 19.06
CA ASN A 178 6.03 4.04 17.82
C ASN A 178 7.18 3.12 17.42
N TYR A 179 7.19 1.86 17.88
CA TYR A 179 8.13 0.85 17.43
C TYR A 179 8.04 0.70 15.92
N THR A 180 9.16 0.91 15.24
CA THR A 180 9.22 1.10 13.80
C THR A 180 9.79 -0.15 13.14
N TYR A 181 9.20 -0.53 12.03
CA TYR A 181 9.72 -1.53 11.11
C TYR A 181 9.90 -0.88 9.74
N ALA A 182 10.93 -1.29 9.00
CA ALA A 182 11.09 -0.89 7.61
C ALA A 182 11.80 -1.97 6.81
N GLU A 183 11.45 -2.10 5.53
CA GLU A 183 12.16 -2.96 4.58
C GLU A 183 12.07 -2.41 3.15
N ALA A 184 13.04 -2.76 2.32
CA ALA A 184 13.06 -2.49 0.90
C ALA A 184 12.27 -3.56 0.12
N CYS A 185 11.38 -3.07 -0.74
CA CYS A 185 10.51 -3.84 -1.63
C CYS A 185 10.75 -3.43 -3.10
N PRO A 186 10.68 -4.37 -4.04
CA PRO A 186 10.87 -4.06 -5.47
C PRO A 186 9.71 -3.26 -6.06
N SER A 187 8.51 -3.32 -5.48
CA SER A 187 7.36 -2.58 -5.97
C SER A 187 6.31 -2.36 -4.87
N GLU A 188 5.30 -1.56 -5.20
CA GLU A 188 4.06 -1.38 -4.41
C GLU A 188 2.98 -2.37 -4.85
N SER A 189 3.35 -3.46 -5.55
CA SER A 189 2.40 -4.49 -5.98
C SER A 189 1.74 -5.17 -4.77
N LEU A 190 0.55 -5.74 -4.97
CA LEU A 190 -0.14 -6.48 -3.92
C LEU A 190 0.72 -7.64 -3.36
N ALA A 191 1.50 -8.31 -4.20
CA ALA A 191 2.37 -9.40 -3.75
C ALA A 191 3.45 -8.90 -2.78
N ASP A 192 4.11 -7.79 -3.12
CA ASP A 192 5.12 -7.17 -2.26
C ASP A 192 4.50 -6.55 -0.99
N TRP A 193 3.32 -5.96 -1.11
CA TRP A 193 2.57 -5.43 0.02
C TRP A 193 2.23 -6.51 1.05
N ILE A 194 1.69 -7.64 0.59
CA ILE A 194 1.36 -8.78 1.45
C ILE A 194 2.62 -9.38 2.06
N ARG A 195 3.67 -9.57 1.27
CA ARG A 195 4.97 -10.05 1.77
C ARG A 195 5.50 -9.15 2.89
N ALA A 196 5.35 -7.83 2.74
CA ALA A 196 5.80 -6.89 3.76
C ALA A 196 5.00 -6.98 5.08
N HIS A 197 3.71 -7.29 5.01
CA HIS A 197 2.90 -7.55 6.19
C HIS A 197 3.31 -8.85 6.90
N VAL A 198 3.56 -9.92 6.14
CA VAL A 198 4.06 -11.19 6.70
C VAL A 198 5.39 -10.97 7.44
N ASN A 199 6.31 -10.24 6.82
CA ASN A 199 7.60 -9.91 7.44
C ASN A 199 7.44 -9.00 8.67
N LEU A 200 6.55 -8.01 8.60
CA LEU A 200 6.20 -7.15 9.72
C LEU A 200 5.66 -7.95 10.91
N PHE A 201 4.70 -8.84 10.71
CA PHE A 201 4.13 -9.63 11.81
C PHE A 201 5.16 -10.58 12.42
N THR A 202 6.04 -11.15 11.58
CA THR A 202 7.19 -11.93 12.04
C THR A 202 8.12 -11.07 12.90
N PHE A 203 8.45 -9.86 12.47
CA PHE A 203 9.29 -8.91 13.21
C PHE A 203 8.66 -8.52 14.56
N LEU A 204 7.35 -8.30 14.60
CA LEU A 204 6.62 -8.01 15.84
C LEU A 204 6.47 -9.24 16.75
N SER A 205 6.71 -10.44 16.22
CA SER A 205 6.43 -11.72 16.89
C SER A 205 4.96 -11.84 17.35
N GLY A 206 4.04 -11.28 16.57
CA GLY A 206 2.62 -11.22 16.88
C GLY A 206 1.87 -10.28 15.94
N THR A 207 0.54 -10.29 16.01
CA THR A 207 -0.33 -9.49 15.15
C THR A 207 -1.11 -8.45 15.96
N PRO A 208 -1.20 -7.20 15.47
CA PRO A 208 -2.02 -6.18 16.10
C PRO A 208 -3.51 -6.41 15.79
N THR A 209 -4.41 -5.76 16.54
CA THR A 209 -5.85 -5.83 16.26
C THR A 209 -6.21 -5.18 14.92
N PHE A 210 -5.56 -4.06 14.60
CA PHE A 210 -5.81 -3.30 13.39
C PHE A 210 -4.52 -2.94 12.65
N VAL A 211 -4.54 -3.13 11.34
CA VAL A 211 -3.59 -2.55 10.39
C VAL A 211 -4.25 -1.35 9.75
N VAL A 212 -3.63 -0.18 9.91
CA VAL A 212 -4.12 1.08 9.34
C VAL A 212 -3.25 1.45 8.15
N CYS A 213 -3.85 1.53 6.95
CA CYS A 213 -3.16 1.88 5.71
C CYS A 213 -3.83 3.06 4.99
N ASP A 214 -3.04 3.93 4.38
CA ASP A 214 -3.53 5.12 3.65
C ASP A 214 -3.88 4.82 2.18
N ASN A 215 -3.23 3.82 1.58
CA ASN A 215 -3.41 3.52 0.16
C ASN A 215 -4.48 2.45 -0.09
N LEU A 216 -5.72 2.90 -0.22
CA LEU A 216 -6.83 2.06 -0.67
C LEU A 216 -6.59 1.43 -2.05
N LYS A 217 -5.68 1.91 -2.93
CA LYS A 217 -5.56 1.32 -4.29
C LYS A 217 -4.94 -0.08 -4.32
N ALA A 218 -3.94 -0.37 -3.48
CA ALA A 218 -3.46 -1.75 -3.33
C ALA A 218 -4.46 -2.60 -2.53
N ALA A 219 -5.19 -1.96 -1.61
CA ALA A 219 -6.23 -2.58 -0.80
C ALA A 219 -7.60 -2.71 -1.51
N VAL A 220 -7.78 -2.14 -2.71
CA VAL A 220 -9.03 -2.13 -3.48
C VAL A 220 -8.67 -2.49 -4.91
N SER A 221 -8.86 -3.76 -5.26
CA SER A 221 -8.95 -4.13 -6.67
C SER A 221 -10.30 -3.69 -7.22
N ASN A 222 -10.28 -3.18 -8.46
CA ASN A 222 -11.39 -2.90 -9.38
C ASN A 222 -12.80 -3.29 -8.88
N PRO A 223 -13.79 -2.39 -8.93
CA PRO A 223 -15.12 -2.62 -8.38
C PRO A 223 -15.72 -3.87 -9.03
N ASP A 224 -15.94 -4.92 -8.24
CA ASP A 224 -17.09 -5.75 -8.56
C ASP A 224 -18.28 -4.79 -8.50
N ARG A 225 -19.11 -4.78 -9.56
CA ARG A 225 -20.27 -3.89 -9.65
C ARG A 225 -21.25 -4.10 -8.48
N TYR A 226 -21.06 -5.19 -7.73
CA TYR A 226 -21.88 -5.64 -6.62
C TYR A 226 -21.23 -5.51 -5.22
N ASP A 227 -19.91 -5.32 -5.10
CA ASP A 227 -19.26 -5.13 -3.79
C ASP A 227 -17.94 -4.33 -3.92
N PRO A 228 -17.95 -3.01 -3.68
CA PRO A 228 -16.73 -2.22 -3.56
C PRO A 228 -16.06 -2.52 -2.21
N GLY A 229 -15.39 -3.68 -2.13
CA GLY A 229 -14.74 -4.20 -0.93
C GLY A 229 -13.22 -4.13 -0.93
N LEU A 230 -12.63 -4.62 0.16
CA LEU A 230 -11.21 -4.91 0.30
C LEU A 230 -10.78 -5.97 -0.72
N ASN A 231 -9.59 -5.84 -1.30
CA ASN A 231 -8.98 -6.86 -2.16
C ASN A 231 -9.01 -8.22 -1.47
N ARG A 232 -9.55 -9.24 -2.14
CA ARG A 232 -9.78 -10.58 -1.57
C ARG A 232 -8.53 -11.21 -0.96
N THR A 233 -7.37 -11.07 -1.62
CA THR A 233 -6.09 -11.57 -1.08
C THR A 233 -5.71 -10.85 0.22
N TYR A 234 -5.95 -9.54 0.29
CA TYR A 234 -5.63 -8.77 1.49
C TYR A 234 -6.60 -9.09 2.64
N ALA A 235 -7.87 -9.32 2.32
CA ALA A 235 -8.87 -9.80 3.28
C ALA A 235 -8.50 -11.19 3.84
N GLU A 236 -8.06 -12.11 3.00
CA GLU A 236 -7.59 -13.45 3.40
C GLU A 236 -6.37 -13.36 4.30
N MET A 237 -5.40 -12.51 3.98
CA MET A 237 -4.24 -12.28 4.84
C MET A 237 -4.66 -11.72 6.21
N ALA A 238 -5.58 -10.75 6.24
CA ALA A 238 -6.13 -10.21 7.49
C ALA A 238 -6.79 -11.31 8.33
N SER A 239 -7.59 -12.16 7.68
CA SER A 239 -8.30 -13.27 8.32
C SER A 239 -7.32 -14.32 8.87
N HIS A 240 -6.28 -14.66 8.11
CA HIS A 240 -5.22 -15.60 8.52
C HIS A 240 -4.51 -15.15 9.80
N TYR A 241 -4.24 -13.85 9.93
CA TYR A 241 -3.54 -13.27 11.07
C TYR A 241 -4.46 -12.75 12.18
N GLY A 242 -5.79 -12.89 12.02
CA GLY A 242 -6.77 -12.38 12.98
C GLY A 242 -6.76 -10.85 13.16
N THR A 243 -6.31 -10.10 12.14
CA THR A 243 -6.26 -8.63 12.16
C THR A 243 -7.33 -8.03 11.26
N ALA A 244 -7.84 -6.85 11.61
CA ALA A 244 -8.71 -6.07 10.73
C ALA A 244 -7.91 -4.99 9.99
N ILE A 245 -8.29 -4.70 8.74
CA ILE A 245 -7.67 -3.64 7.94
C ILE A 245 -8.57 -2.40 7.99
N LEU A 246 -7.99 -1.29 8.42
CA LEU A 246 -8.64 0.01 8.47
C LEU A 246 -8.02 0.92 7.41
N ALA A 247 -8.83 1.33 6.44
CA ALA A 247 -8.44 2.38 5.53
C ALA A 247 -8.48 3.74 6.24
N ALA A 248 -7.44 4.56 6.08
CA ALA A 248 -7.49 5.95 6.51
C ALA A 248 -8.61 6.68 5.75
N ARG A 249 -9.46 7.43 6.48
CA ARG A 249 -10.61 8.11 5.87
C ARG A 249 -10.14 9.27 4.97
N PRO A 250 -10.60 9.35 3.70
CA PRO A 250 -10.31 10.49 2.84
C PRO A 250 -10.71 11.82 3.50
N ARG A 251 -9.86 12.84 3.35
CA ARG A 251 -10.10 14.22 3.85
C ARG A 251 -10.20 14.35 5.39
N ARG A 252 -9.64 13.40 6.15
CA ARG A 252 -9.42 13.50 7.60
C ARG A 252 -7.92 13.44 7.91
N PRO A 253 -7.18 14.56 7.82
CA PRO A 253 -5.72 14.61 8.03
C PRO A 253 -5.24 14.01 9.36
N LYS A 254 -6.13 13.96 10.35
CA LYS A 254 -5.84 13.52 11.72
C LYS A 254 -5.62 12.00 11.86
N ASP A 255 -6.23 11.18 11.00
CA ASP A 255 -6.04 9.72 11.02
C ASP A 255 -4.72 9.31 10.35
N LYS A 256 -4.27 10.11 9.38
CA LYS A 256 -3.04 9.92 8.58
C LYS A 256 -1.76 10.41 9.26
N ALA A 257 -1.94 11.37 10.15
CA ALA A 257 -0.93 12.15 10.82
C ALA A 257 0.19 11.32 11.48
N LYS A 258 -0.12 10.15 12.03
CA LYS A 258 0.86 9.28 12.71
C LYS A 258 1.70 8.45 11.74
N VAL A 259 1.06 7.92 10.69
CA VAL A 259 1.72 7.23 9.57
C VAL A 259 2.75 8.18 8.96
N GLU A 260 2.33 9.40 8.60
CA GLU A 260 3.20 10.41 8.00
C GLU A 260 4.43 10.72 8.85
N VAL A 261 4.26 10.88 10.17
CA VAL A 261 5.39 11.16 11.06
C VAL A 261 6.33 9.96 11.17
N ALA A 262 5.80 8.75 11.27
CA ALA A 262 6.62 7.54 11.32
C ALA A 262 7.40 7.33 10.01
N VAL A 263 6.73 7.47 8.87
CA VAL A 263 7.35 7.42 7.54
C VAL A 263 8.42 8.50 7.41
N GLN A 264 8.13 9.76 7.77
CA GLN A 264 9.12 10.83 7.72
C GLN A 264 10.35 10.57 8.62
N ILE A 265 10.13 10.01 9.82
CA ILE A 265 11.23 9.64 10.73
C ILE A 265 12.07 8.52 10.10
N ALA A 266 11.43 7.45 9.62
CA ALA A 266 12.11 6.33 9.00
C ALA A 266 12.85 6.77 7.73
N GLN A 267 12.20 7.56 6.87
CA GLN A 267 12.77 8.10 5.63
C GLN A 267 14.02 8.95 5.92
N ARG A 268 13.94 9.92 6.84
CA ARG A 268 15.09 10.77 7.20
C ARG A 268 16.20 9.98 7.90
N TRP A 269 15.85 8.98 8.69
CA TRP A 269 16.83 8.20 9.45
C TRP A 269 17.59 7.20 8.57
N ILE A 270 16.85 6.49 7.72
CA ILE A 270 17.32 5.39 6.89
C ILE A 270 17.87 5.93 5.57
N LEU A 271 17.03 6.57 4.75
CA LEU A 271 17.44 7.00 3.40
C LEU A 271 18.62 7.96 3.47
N ALA A 272 18.59 8.92 4.39
CA ALA A 272 19.69 9.88 4.51
C ALA A 272 21.01 9.19 4.87
N ARG A 273 21.02 8.14 5.71
CA ARG A 273 22.26 7.43 6.05
C ARG A 273 22.76 6.51 4.95
N LEU A 274 21.85 5.95 4.17
CA LEU A 274 22.17 5.02 3.09
C LEU A 274 22.46 5.72 1.76
N ARG A 275 22.21 7.04 1.64
CA ARG A 275 22.33 7.82 0.38
C ARG A 275 23.69 7.75 -0.34
N ASN A 276 24.78 7.47 0.39
CA ASN A 276 26.14 7.40 -0.16
C ASN A 276 26.65 5.95 -0.25
N GLN A 277 25.81 4.97 0.04
CA GLN A 277 26.15 3.56 -0.03
C GLN A 277 25.57 2.95 -1.30
N ARG A 278 26.31 2.00 -1.90
CA ARG A 278 25.83 1.23 -3.04
C ARG A 278 25.52 -0.18 -2.59
N PHE A 279 24.39 -0.70 -3.05
CA PHE A 279 23.93 -2.05 -2.76
C PHE A 279 23.85 -2.84 -4.04
N PHE A 280 24.21 -4.12 -3.98
CA PHE A 280 24.22 -5.02 -5.14
C PHE A 280 23.16 -6.12 -5.03
N SER A 281 22.48 -6.20 -3.87
CA SER A 281 21.36 -7.11 -3.69
C SER A 281 20.33 -6.57 -2.71
N ARG A 282 19.09 -7.05 -2.84
CA ARG A 282 18.01 -6.70 -1.91
C ARG A 282 18.30 -7.20 -0.50
N ALA A 283 18.98 -8.35 -0.38
CA ALA A 283 19.35 -8.91 0.91
C ALA A 283 20.33 -7.98 1.66
N GLU A 284 21.35 -7.47 0.95
CA GLU A 284 22.32 -6.53 1.48
C GLU A 284 21.66 -5.21 1.92
N LEU A 285 20.81 -4.63 1.07
CA LEU A 285 20.07 -3.41 1.41
C LEU A 285 19.19 -3.61 2.65
N ASN A 286 18.45 -4.72 2.71
CA ASN A 286 17.59 -5.02 3.86
C ASN A 286 18.39 -5.30 5.14
N ALA A 287 19.58 -5.87 5.05
CA ALA A 287 20.47 -6.02 6.21
C ALA A 287 20.91 -4.65 6.75
N ALA A 288 21.31 -3.72 5.87
CA ALA A 288 21.67 -2.36 6.27
C ALA A 288 20.48 -1.59 6.87
N ILE A 289 19.29 -1.72 6.27
CA ILE A 289 18.05 -1.13 6.81
C ILE A 289 17.76 -1.68 8.20
N LYS A 290 17.87 -2.99 8.41
CA LYS A 290 17.61 -3.64 9.69
C LYS A 290 18.48 -3.06 10.81
N THR A 291 19.79 -2.91 10.58
CA THR A 291 20.69 -2.28 11.56
C THR A 291 20.22 -0.88 11.94
N LEU A 292 19.86 -0.06 10.95
CA LEU A 292 19.39 1.30 11.20
C LEU A 292 18.04 1.34 11.93
N VAL A 293 17.14 0.39 11.67
CA VAL A 293 15.86 0.23 12.37
C VAL A 293 16.09 -0.17 13.82
N ASP A 294 17.01 -1.10 14.09
CA ASP A 294 17.35 -1.53 15.44
C ASP A 294 17.93 -0.36 16.25
N GLU A 295 18.85 0.43 15.68
CA GLU A 295 19.36 1.66 16.29
C GLU A 295 18.26 2.70 16.55
N LEU A 296 17.34 2.90 15.60
CA LEU A 296 16.22 3.83 15.74
C LEU A 296 15.31 3.43 16.89
N ASN A 297 15.07 2.14 17.05
CA ASN A 297 14.21 1.58 18.07
C ASN A 297 14.86 1.58 19.46
N ALA A 298 16.18 1.38 19.54
CA ALA A 298 16.95 1.42 20.79
C ALA A 298 17.19 2.85 21.32
N ARG A 299 17.09 3.87 20.46
CA ARG A 299 17.34 5.25 20.87
C ARG A 299 16.28 5.77 21.86
N GLN A 300 16.74 6.39 22.94
CA GLN A 300 15.88 7.07 23.90
C GLN A 300 15.06 8.20 23.25
N MET A 301 13.75 8.17 23.48
CA MET A 301 12.83 9.20 23.00
C MET A 301 12.86 10.43 23.91
N ARG A 302 13.11 11.61 23.32
CA ARG A 302 13.06 12.89 24.04
C ARG A 302 11.68 13.06 24.71
N GLY A 303 11.68 13.32 26.02
CA GLY A 303 10.48 13.54 26.84
C GLY A 303 9.82 12.29 27.43
N PHE A 304 10.29 11.08 27.12
CA PHE A 304 9.72 9.82 27.67
C PHE A 304 10.68 9.03 28.57
N GLY A 305 11.99 9.31 28.49
CA GLY A 305 13.01 8.57 29.26
C GLY A 305 13.15 7.10 28.86
N SER A 306 12.49 6.66 27.78
CA SER A 306 12.49 5.29 27.30
C SER A 306 12.70 5.22 25.79
N SER A 307 13.23 4.09 25.32
CA SER A 307 13.35 3.78 23.91
C SER A 307 12.03 3.29 23.31
N ARG A 308 11.92 3.22 21.97
CA ARG A 308 10.74 2.63 21.32
C ARG A 308 10.66 1.13 21.62
N ALA A 309 11.81 0.46 21.68
CA ALA A 309 11.90 -0.97 21.99
C ALA A 309 11.42 -1.28 23.41
N GLU A 310 11.81 -0.47 24.41
CA GLU A 310 11.30 -0.60 25.79
C GLU A 310 9.79 -0.39 25.85
N LEU A 311 9.29 0.67 25.21
CA LEU A 311 7.85 0.93 25.15
C LEU A 311 7.09 -0.18 24.42
N PHE A 312 7.67 -0.80 23.40
CA PHE A 312 7.07 -1.94 22.70
C PHE A 312 6.95 -3.15 23.61
N ALA A 313 8.04 -3.50 24.31
CA ALA A 313 8.06 -4.62 25.24
C ALA A 313 7.05 -4.45 26.38
N GLU A 314 6.87 -3.21 26.86
CA GLU A 314 5.95 -2.91 27.96
C GLU A 314 4.48 -2.79 27.50
N LEU A 315 4.23 -2.08 26.40
CA LEU A 315 2.86 -1.68 26.02
C LEU A 315 2.24 -2.58 24.95
N ASP A 316 2.99 -2.89 23.90
CA ASP A 316 2.47 -3.50 22.68
C ASP A 316 2.61 -5.03 22.70
N LYS A 317 3.82 -5.53 22.92
CA LYS A 317 4.16 -6.97 22.85
C LYS A 317 3.23 -7.87 23.69
N PRO A 318 2.86 -7.53 24.94
CA PRO A 318 1.98 -8.38 25.75
C PRO A 318 0.53 -8.44 25.25
N LYS A 319 0.15 -7.58 24.30
CA LYS A 319 -1.22 -7.44 23.79
C LYS A 319 -1.35 -7.85 22.32
N LEU A 320 -0.26 -8.30 21.68
CA LEU A 320 -0.32 -8.84 20.34
C LEU A 320 -0.92 -10.24 20.37
N THR A 321 -1.68 -10.58 19.33
CA THR A 321 -2.16 -11.94 19.12
C THR A 321 -0.99 -12.81 18.64
N PRO A 322 -0.85 -14.06 19.13
CA PRO A 322 0.18 -14.98 18.65
C PRO A 322 0.08 -15.21 17.13
N LEU A 323 1.24 -15.44 16.49
CA LEU A 323 1.29 -15.78 15.08
C LEU A 323 0.73 -17.20 14.86
N PRO A 324 0.04 -17.44 13.73
CA PRO A 324 -0.24 -18.80 13.27
C PRO A 324 1.06 -19.58 13.00
N ASP A 325 1.00 -20.92 13.09
CA ASP A 325 2.17 -21.79 12.89
C ASP A 325 2.79 -21.67 11.50
N GLN A 326 1.97 -21.35 10.49
CA GLN A 326 2.38 -21.20 9.11
C GLN A 326 2.18 -19.75 8.65
N PRO A 327 3.16 -19.15 7.94
CA PRO A 327 2.99 -17.83 7.35
C PRO A 327 1.92 -17.86 6.26
N TYR A 328 1.22 -16.74 6.08
CA TYR A 328 0.27 -16.59 4.97
C TYR A 328 0.99 -16.76 3.61
N ALA A 329 0.54 -17.73 2.83
CA ALA A 329 0.99 -17.91 1.45
C ALA A 329 0.22 -16.96 0.51
N PHE A 330 0.95 -16.09 -0.19
CA PHE A 330 0.33 -15.16 -1.14
C PHE A 330 -0.37 -15.92 -2.26
N ALA A 331 -1.66 -15.64 -2.44
CA ALA A 331 -2.44 -16.11 -3.56
C ALA A 331 -3.17 -14.95 -4.22
N ARG A 332 -3.14 -14.87 -5.55
CA ARG A 332 -3.92 -13.89 -6.31
C ARG A 332 -5.21 -14.50 -6.82
N TRP A 333 -6.24 -13.66 -6.93
CA TRP A 333 -7.54 -14.07 -7.46
C TRP A 333 -7.73 -13.59 -8.90
N LYS A 334 -8.19 -14.48 -9.77
CA LYS A 334 -8.53 -14.18 -11.17
C LYS A 334 -9.92 -14.74 -11.47
N ARG A 335 -10.85 -13.87 -11.86
CA ARG A 335 -12.16 -14.31 -12.34
C ARG A 335 -12.05 -14.75 -13.79
N CYS A 336 -12.47 -15.98 -14.06
CA CYS A 336 -12.36 -16.63 -15.36
C CYS A 336 -13.74 -17.17 -15.78
N ARG A 337 -14.00 -17.24 -17.08
CA ARG A 337 -15.14 -17.99 -17.61
C ARG A 337 -14.66 -19.37 -18.04
N LEU A 338 -15.33 -20.43 -17.57
CA LEU A 338 -14.99 -21.79 -17.98
C LEU A 338 -15.28 -21.95 -19.47
N ALA A 339 -14.25 -22.29 -20.25
CA ALA A 339 -14.38 -22.40 -21.69
C ALA A 339 -15.12 -23.71 -22.08
N PRO A 340 -15.61 -23.82 -23.33
CA PRO A 340 -16.32 -25.02 -23.80
C PRO A 340 -15.51 -26.32 -23.72
N ASP A 341 -14.18 -26.20 -23.71
CA ASP A 341 -13.24 -27.28 -23.49
C ASP A 341 -13.01 -27.54 -21.99
N TYR A 342 -13.89 -27.10 -21.08
CA TYR A 342 -13.84 -27.31 -19.62
C TYR A 342 -12.55 -26.85 -18.94
N HIS A 343 -11.81 -25.89 -19.51
CA HIS A 343 -10.60 -25.31 -18.91
C HIS A 343 -10.71 -23.80 -18.63
N VAL A 344 -9.92 -23.36 -17.65
CA VAL A 344 -9.63 -21.94 -17.38
C VAL A 344 -8.16 -21.64 -17.67
N GLU A 345 -7.90 -20.43 -18.15
CA GLU A 345 -6.56 -19.94 -18.47
C GLU A 345 -5.94 -19.24 -17.25
N VAL A 346 -4.75 -19.68 -16.85
CA VAL A 346 -3.94 -19.05 -15.80
C VAL A 346 -2.49 -18.97 -16.28
N ASP A 347 -1.97 -17.75 -16.42
CA ASP A 347 -0.59 -17.46 -16.87
C ASP A 347 -0.16 -18.19 -18.16
N GLY A 348 -1.09 -18.34 -19.10
CA GLY A 348 -0.85 -19.07 -20.35
C GLY A 348 -0.90 -20.59 -20.24
N HIS A 349 -1.27 -21.16 -19.09
CA HIS A 349 -1.53 -22.60 -18.90
C HIS A 349 -3.01 -22.86 -18.62
N TRP A 350 -3.51 -24.04 -19.01
CA TRP A 350 -4.93 -24.38 -18.97
C TRP A 350 -5.21 -25.41 -17.87
N TYR A 351 -6.14 -25.10 -16.97
CA TYR A 351 -6.52 -25.99 -15.86
C TYR A 351 -7.99 -26.38 -15.99
N SER A 352 -8.27 -27.68 -15.94
CA SER A 352 -9.64 -28.18 -16.09
C SER A 352 -10.52 -27.90 -14.87
N ALA A 353 -11.83 -27.77 -15.06
CA ALA A 353 -12.84 -27.77 -14.00
C ALA A 353 -14.07 -28.59 -14.45
N PRO A 354 -14.95 -29.02 -13.53
CA PRO A 354 -16.12 -29.82 -13.89
C PRO A 354 -16.95 -29.24 -15.03
N TYR A 355 -17.13 -30.00 -16.10
CA TYR A 355 -17.81 -29.59 -17.34
C TYR A 355 -19.24 -29.09 -17.18
N ARG A 356 -19.91 -29.45 -16.08
CA ARG A 356 -21.27 -28.96 -15.78
C ARG A 356 -21.31 -27.45 -15.63
N LEU A 357 -20.15 -26.83 -15.43
CA LEU A 357 -19.95 -25.40 -15.24
C LEU A 357 -19.45 -24.70 -16.51
N ILE A 358 -19.50 -25.36 -17.68
CA ILE A 358 -19.10 -24.73 -18.95
C ILE A 358 -19.90 -23.44 -19.18
N GLY A 359 -19.19 -22.35 -19.45
CA GLY A 359 -19.77 -21.02 -19.59
C GLY A 359 -20.00 -20.29 -18.26
N GLU A 360 -19.95 -20.95 -17.11
CA GLU A 360 -20.08 -20.27 -15.83
C GLU A 360 -18.83 -19.43 -15.51
N LEU A 361 -19.04 -18.39 -14.70
CA LEU A 361 -17.95 -17.62 -14.11
C LEU A 361 -17.44 -18.34 -12.86
N VAL A 362 -16.13 -18.54 -12.82
CA VAL A 362 -15.41 -19.19 -11.72
C VAL A 362 -14.27 -18.30 -11.25
N ASP A 363 -13.87 -18.45 -10.01
CA ASP A 363 -12.74 -17.73 -9.43
C ASP A 363 -11.54 -18.68 -9.32
N ALA A 364 -10.41 -18.30 -9.89
CA ALA A 364 -9.15 -19.00 -9.73
C ALA A 364 -8.33 -18.33 -8.62
N ARG A 365 -8.03 -19.06 -7.55
CA ARG A 365 -7.03 -18.71 -6.53
C ARG A 365 -5.70 -19.31 -6.96
N ILE A 366 -4.69 -18.47 -7.10
CA ILE A 366 -3.43 -18.82 -7.74
C ILE A 366 -2.31 -18.47 -6.78
N ASP A 367 -1.70 -19.48 -6.18
CA ASP A 367 -0.50 -19.33 -5.36
C ASP A 367 0.76 -19.75 -6.15
N ASP A 368 1.88 -19.92 -5.48
CA ASP A 368 3.15 -20.31 -6.09
C ASP A 368 3.16 -21.77 -6.60
N ARG A 369 2.39 -22.67 -5.95
CA ARG A 369 2.43 -24.13 -6.11
C ARG A 369 1.15 -24.73 -6.67
N THR A 370 0.02 -24.04 -6.58
CA THR A 370 -1.31 -24.56 -6.85
C THR A 370 -2.21 -23.54 -7.54
N VAL A 371 -3.17 -24.08 -8.29
CA VAL A 371 -4.28 -23.33 -8.88
C VAL A 371 -5.57 -24.00 -8.39
N GLU A 372 -6.30 -23.29 -7.55
CA GLU A 372 -7.58 -23.73 -7.02
C GLU A 372 -8.71 -22.98 -7.73
N ILE A 373 -9.74 -23.71 -8.15
CA ILE A 373 -10.89 -23.14 -8.86
C ILE A 373 -12.10 -23.21 -7.95
N PHE A 374 -12.82 -22.10 -7.85
CA PHE A 374 -14.00 -21.93 -7.01
C PHE A 374 -15.20 -21.53 -7.86
N HIS A 375 -16.37 -22.08 -7.53
CA HIS A 375 -17.64 -21.66 -8.08
C HIS A 375 -18.60 -21.37 -6.92
N LYS A 376 -19.14 -20.14 -6.87
CA LYS A 376 -20.02 -19.67 -5.79
C LYS A 376 -19.46 -19.91 -4.38
N GLY A 377 -18.16 -19.68 -4.20
CA GLY A 377 -17.46 -19.84 -2.91
C GLY A 377 -17.03 -21.27 -2.58
N GLN A 378 -17.48 -22.29 -3.32
CA GLN A 378 -17.06 -23.68 -3.11
C GLN A 378 -15.87 -24.03 -4.00
N ARG A 379 -14.82 -24.63 -3.43
CA ARG A 379 -13.68 -25.16 -4.21
C ARG A 379 -14.16 -26.37 -5.03
N ILE A 380 -14.05 -26.27 -6.35
CA ILE A 380 -14.48 -27.29 -7.31
C ILE A 380 -13.31 -28.06 -7.94
N ALA A 381 -12.09 -27.49 -7.90
CA ALA A 381 -10.89 -28.15 -8.40
C ALA A 381 -9.63 -27.59 -7.70
N SER A 382 -8.58 -28.40 -7.63
CA SER A 382 -7.24 -27.99 -7.20
C SER A 382 -6.22 -28.70 -8.07
N HIS A 383 -5.25 -27.93 -8.57
CA HIS A 383 -4.20 -28.42 -9.47
C HIS A 383 -2.83 -27.98 -8.97
N ALA A 384 -1.82 -28.80 -9.16
CA ALA A 384 -0.44 -28.33 -9.07
C ALA A 384 -0.17 -27.30 -10.17
N ARG A 385 0.49 -26.20 -9.83
CA ARG A 385 0.81 -25.12 -10.76
C ARG A 385 1.94 -25.57 -11.68
N ALA A 386 1.67 -25.56 -12.98
CA ALA A 386 2.63 -25.94 -13.99
C ALA A 386 3.66 -24.81 -14.23
N PRO A 387 4.95 -25.14 -14.37
CA PRO A 387 6.01 -24.15 -14.65
C PRO A 387 6.00 -23.66 -16.11
N ASN A 388 5.46 -24.46 -17.04
CA ASN A 388 5.50 -24.17 -18.47
C ASN A 388 4.34 -23.26 -18.89
N ARG A 389 4.65 -22.20 -19.62
CA ARG A 389 3.65 -21.43 -20.36
C ARG A 389 3.23 -22.26 -21.57
N ARG A 390 1.92 -22.46 -21.77
CA ARG A 390 1.28 -23.14 -22.93
C ARG A 390 1.15 -24.68 -22.84
N GLY A 391 0.52 -25.19 -21.78
CA GLY A 391 0.09 -26.59 -21.68
C GLY A 391 -1.31 -26.76 -21.07
N HIS A 392 -1.75 -28.01 -20.87
CA HIS A 392 -3.02 -28.35 -20.23
C HIS A 392 -2.77 -29.28 -19.03
N THR A 393 -3.41 -29.00 -17.90
CA THR A 393 -3.55 -29.89 -16.75
C THR A 393 -5.02 -30.29 -16.64
N THR A 394 -5.32 -31.53 -17.01
CA THR A 394 -6.67 -32.06 -17.11
C THR A 394 -6.88 -33.19 -16.10
N ILE A 395 -7.91 -33.06 -15.26
CA ILE A 395 -8.39 -34.14 -14.38
C ILE A 395 -9.51 -34.87 -15.13
N ALA A 396 -9.42 -36.21 -15.19
CA ALA A 396 -10.35 -37.01 -16.00
C ALA A 396 -11.82 -36.83 -15.60
N ASP A 397 -12.10 -36.72 -14.30
CA ASP A 397 -13.46 -36.56 -13.77
C ASP A 397 -14.11 -35.21 -14.10
N HIS A 398 -13.30 -34.22 -14.49
CA HIS A 398 -13.84 -32.95 -14.96
C HIS A 398 -14.51 -33.06 -16.33
N MET A 399 -14.29 -34.15 -17.06
CA MET A 399 -14.87 -34.37 -18.38
C MET A 399 -16.28 -35.00 -18.30
N PRO A 400 -17.22 -34.60 -19.18
CA PRO A 400 -18.52 -35.27 -19.29
C PRO A 400 -18.36 -36.76 -19.52
N SER A 401 -19.27 -37.59 -19.00
CA SER A 401 -19.30 -39.03 -19.35
C SER A 401 -19.44 -39.24 -20.86
N ALA A 402 -20.15 -38.34 -21.53
CA ALA A 402 -20.19 -38.27 -22.98
C ALA A 402 -18.85 -37.83 -23.58
N HIS A 403 -18.06 -36.88 -23.07
CA HIS A 403 -16.71 -36.62 -23.64
C HIS A 403 -15.67 -37.68 -23.23
N ARG A 404 -15.93 -38.45 -22.18
CA ARG A 404 -15.27 -39.74 -21.96
C ARG A 404 -15.63 -40.77 -23.06
N ARG A 405 -16.65 -40.50 -23.89
CA ARG A 405 -17.17 -41.35 -25.00
C ARG A 405 -17.76 -40.56 -26.23
N TYR A 406 -17.26 -39.36 -26.59
CA TYR A 406 -17.87 -38.35 -27.52
C TYR A 406 -19.19 -37.61 -27.13
N GLY A 407 -19.18 -36.27 -26.99
CA GLY A 407 -20.38 -35.44 -26.73
C GLY A 407 -20.41 -34.08 -27.47
N LYS A 408 -21.63 -33.64 -27.84
CA LYS A 408 -22.14 -32.42 -28.56
C LYS A 408 -21.20 -31.52 -29.38
N TRP A 409 -19.98 -31.19 -28.94
CA TRP A 409 -18.93 -30.64 -29.79
C TRP A 409 -18.00 -31.77 -30.17
N THR A 410 -18.40 -32.52 -31.18
CA THR A 410 -17.53 -33.55 -31.75
C THR A 410 -16.46 -32.88 -32.63
N PRO A 411 -15.29 -33.50 -32.82
CA PRO A 411 -14.34 -33.08 -33.85
C PRO A 411 -15.04 -32.80 -35.19
N ALA A 412 -15.96 -33.68 -35.59
CA ALA A 412 -16.79 -33.52 -36.78
C ALA A 412 -17.61 -32.22 -36.80
N ALA A 413 -18.24 -31.81 -35.69
CA ALA A 413 -19.00 -30.57 -35.63
C ALA A 413 -18.12 -29.31 -35.74
N VAL A 414 -16.91 -29.34 -35.16
CA VAL A 414 -15.92 -28.25 -35.28
C VAL A 414 -15.41 -28.14 -36.72
N ILE A 415 -15.07 -29.26 -37.33
CA ILE A 415 -14.60 -29.33 -38.72
C ILE A 415 -15.70 -28.84 -39.67
N ALA A 416 -16.94 -29.30 -39.48
CA ALA A 416 -18.09 -28.84 -40.27
C ALA A 416 -18.36 -27.33 -40.14
N ALA A 417 -18.02 -26.71 -39.01
CA ALA A 417 -18.08 -25.26 -38.86
C ALA A 417 -16.94 -24.56 -39.64
N GLY A 418 -15.77 -25.18 -39.75
CA GLY A 418 -14.66 -24.73 -40.60
C GLY A 418 -15.00 -24.84 -42.09
N GLU A 419 -15.66 -25.92 -42.51
CA GLU A 419 -16.08 -26.13 -43.91
C GLU A 419 -17.00 -25.02 -44.43
N ARG A 420 -17.86 -24.44 -43.58
CA ARG A 420 -18.71 -23.30 -43.95
C ARG A 420 -17.94 -22.03 -44.28
N ILE A 421 -16.68 -21.93 -43.84
CA ILE A 421 -15.78 -20.81 -44.16
C ILE A 421 -15.00 -21.14 -45.42
N GLY A 422 -14.42 -22.35 -45.47
CA GLY A 422 -13.70 -22.85 -46.63
C GLY A 422 -12.91 -24.14 -46.34
N PRO A 423 -12.39 -24.78 -47.39
CA PRO A 423 -11.74 -26.08 -47.30
C PRO A 423 -10.41 -26.02 -46.51
N SER A 424 -9.67 -24.91 -46.61
CA SER A 424 -8.39 -24.77 -45.92
C SER A 424 -8.58 -24.58 -44.41
N THR A 425 -9.68 -23.95 -44.01
CA THR A 425 -10.07 -23.76 -42.61
C THR A 425 -10.44 -25.09 -41.96
N ALA A 426 -11.21 -25.93 -42.66
CA ALA A 426 -11.53 -27.29 -42.21
C ALA A 426 -10.26 -28.14 -42.04
N ALA A 427 -9.36 -28.12 -43.03
CA ALA A 427 -8.08 -28.81 -42.97
C ALA A 427 -7.20 -28.32 -41.82
N PHE A 428 -7.21 -27.02 -41.53
CA PHE A 428 -6.47 -26.45 -40.40
C PHE A 428 -7.04 -26.93 -39.07
N PHE A 429 -8.37 -26.99 -38.94
CA PHE A 429 -9.03 -27.49 -37.72
C PHE A 429 -8.71 -28.95 -37.48
N GLN A 430 -8.75 -29.78 -38.52
CA GLN A 430 -8.33 -31.18 -38.46
C GLN A 430 -6.87 -31.28 -37.96
N ALA A 431 -5.94 -30.54 -38.58
CA ALA A 431 -4.53 -30.55 -38.20
C ALA A 431 -4.26 -30.04 -36.77
N VAL A 432 -5.08 -29.12 -36.25
CA VAL A 432 -4.99 -28.65 -34.86
C VAL A 432 -5.50 -29.70 -33.88
N ILE A 433 -6.59 -30.38 -34.22
CA ILE A 433 -7.22 -31.42 -33.40
C ILE A 433 -6.30 -32.65 -33.32
N ASP A 434 -5.77 -33.13 -34.45
CA ASP A 434 -4.91 -34.32 -34.53
C ASP A 434 -3.55 -34.14 -33.85
N ALA A 435 -3.08 -32.89 -33.76
CA ALA A 435 -1.80 -32.58 -33.11
C ALA A 435 -1.87 -32.62 -31.58
N ARG A 436 -3.03 -32.88 -30.98
CA ARG A 436 -3.23 -32.88 -29.52
C ARG A 436 -3.51 -34.30 -29.02
N PRO A 437 -3.00 -34.68 -27.83
CA PRO A 437 -3.32 -35.98 -27.21
C PRO A 437 -4.83 -36.20 -27.00
N HIS A 438 -5.57 -35.10 -26.82
CA HIS A 438 -7.02 -35.11 -26.70
C HIS A 438 -7.62 -34.10 -27.71
N PRO A 439 -8.46 -34.54 -28.66
CA PRO A 439 -9.07 -33.70 -29.70
C PRO A 439 -9.70 -32.40 -29.18
N GLU A 440 -10.29 -32.44 -27.99
CA GLU A 440 -11.02 -31.34 -27.36
C GLU A 440 -10.11 -30.15 -27.02
N GLN A 441 -8.82 -30.40 -26.77
CA GLN A 441 -7.82 -29.36 -26.53
C GLN A 441 -7.61 -28.46 -27.76
N GLY A 442 -7.96 -28.95 -28.96
CA GLY A 442 -7.92 -28.20 -30.21
C GLY A 442 -9.10 -27.24 -30.39
N PHE A 443 -10.23 -27.47 -29.71
CA PHE A 443 -11.49 -26.77 -29.98
C PHE A 443 -11.40 -25.28 -29.74
N ARG A 444 -10.73 -24.85 -28.66
CA ARG A 444 -10.56 -23.43 -28.37
C ARG A 444 -9.79 -22.70 -29.47
N THR A 445 -8.77 -23.33 -30.04
CA THR A 445 -8.01 -22.76 -31.16
C THR A 445 -8.90 -22.62 -32.39
N CYS A 446 -9.70 -23.64 -32.68
CA CYS A 446 -10.65 -23.62 -33.80
C CYS A 446 -11.72 -22.52 -33.61
N LEU A 447 -12.35 -22.44 -32.42
CA LEU A 447 -13.32 -21.40 -32.08
C LEU A 447 -12.71 -19.99 -32.13
N GLY A 448 -11.47 -19.84 -31.67
CA GLY A 448 -10.72 -18.58 -31.75
C GLY A 448 -10.49 -18.13 -33.19
N ILE A 449 -10.30 -19.07 -34.11
CA ILE A 449 -10.20 -18.79 -35.55
C ILE A 449 -11.57 -18.48 -36.16
N LEU A 450 -12.63 -19.23 -35.81
CA LEU A 450 -13.99 -18.92 -36.25
C LEU A 450 -14.40 -17.48 -35.90
N ALA A 451 -13.97 -16.96 -34.74
CA ALA A 451 -14.24 -15.60 -34.33
C ALA A 451 -13.60 -14.54 -35.25
N LEU A 452 -12.50 -14.86 -35.95
CA LEU A 452 -11.81 -13.93 -36.86
C LEU A 452 -12.58 -13.69 -38.17
N VAL A 453 -13.49 -14.59 -38.57
CA VAL A 453 -14.34 -14.42 -39.76
C VAL A 453 -15.07 -13.08 -39.72
N LYS A 454 -15.57 -12.69 -38.53
CA LYS A 454 -16.31 -11.44 -38.35
C LYS A 454 -15.49 -10.20 -38.69
N SER A 455 -14.18 -10.26 -38.50
CA SER A 455 -13.28 -9.11 -38.68
C SER A 455 -12.57 -9.11 -40.04
N TYR A 456 -12.32 -10.29 -40.61
CA TYR A 456 -11.49 -10.41 -41.82
C TYR A 456 -12.21 -11.00 -43.03
N GLY A 457 -13.43 -11.53 -42.87
CA GLY A 457 -14.18 -12.22 -43.91
C GLY A 457 -13.75 -13.68 -44.09
N ALA A 458 -14.62 -14.49 -44.70
CA ALA A 458 -14.41 -15.93 -44.86
C ALA A 458 -13.24 -16.26 -45.79
N GLU A 459 -13.16 -15.59 -46.94
CA GLU A 459 -12.15 -15.84 -47.98
C GLU A 459 -10.72 -15.61 -47.47
N ARG A 460 -10.49 -14.47 -46.81
CA ARG A 460 -9.18 -14.14 -46.24
C ARG A 460 -8.78 -15.10 -45.14
N LEU A 461 -9.74 -15.51 -44.31
CA LEU A 461 -9.47 -16.46 -43.24
C LEU A 461 -9.09 -17.83 -43.79
N ASP A 462 -9.75 -18.29 -44.86
CA ASP A 462 -9.41 -19.56 -45.49
C ASP A 462 -8.00 -19.53 -46.09
N ALA A 463 -7.65 -18.46 -46.81
CA ALA A 463 -6.29 -18.26 -47.32
C ALA A 463 -5.23 -18.18 -46.21
N ALA A 464 -5.55 -17.53 -45.08
CA ALA A 464 -4.67 -17.48 -43.92
C ALA A 464 -4.48 -18.86 -43.28
N CYS A 465 -5.55 -19.66 -43.18
CA CYS A 465 -5.48 -21.03 -42.68
C CYS A 465 -4.63 -21.91 -43.59
N ARG A 466 -4.78 -21.80 -44.92
CA ARG A 466 -3.94 -22.48 -45.92
C ARG A 466 -2.45 -22.18 -45.68
N ARG A 467 -2.12 -20.90 -45.52
CA ARG A 467 -0.74 -20.48 -45.22
C ARG A 467 -0.27 -21.02 -43.88
N GLY A 468 -1.11 -21.00 -42.86
CA GLY A 468 -0.83 -21.56 -41.53
C GLY A 468 -0.49 -23.06 -41.57
N ILE A 469 -1.17 -23.84 -42.41
CA ILE A 469 -0.85 -25.26 -42.64
C ILE A 469 0.54 -25.40 -43.26
N LEU A 470 0.84 -24.67 -44.34
CA LEU A 470 2.12 -24.72 -45.06
C LEU A 470 3.31 -24.47 -44.14
N ILE A 471 3.24 -23.45 -43.28
CA ILE A 471 4.31 -23.11 -42.34
C ILE A 471 4.20 -23.83 -40.99
N LYS A 472 3.26 -24.79 -40.84
CA LYS A 472 2.96 -25.54 -39.60
C LYS A 472 2.63 -24.64 -38.38
N ALA A 473 2.14 -23.42 -38.59
CA ALA A 473 1.81 -22.48 -37.53
C ALA A 473 0.35 -22.64 -37.05
N ARG A 474 0.17 -23.50 -36.05
CA ARG A 474 -1.16 -23.98 -35.58
C ARG A 474 -1.77 -23.20 -34.41
N SER A 475 -1.59 -21.87 -34.35
CA SER A 475 -2.10 -21.03 -33.25
C SER A 475 -2.96 -19.86 -33.73
N VAL A 476 -3.95 -19.44 -32.92
CA VAL A 476 -4.79 -18.27 -33.21
C VAL A 476 -3.95 -17.01 -33.39
N ALA A 477 -2.88 -16.85 -32.60
CA ALA A 477 -1.98 -15.70 -32.69
C ALA A 477 -1.23 -15.68 -34.04
N SER A 478 -0.79 -16.85 -34.51
CA SER A 478 -0.12 -16.99 -35.81
C SER A 478 -1.06 -16.64 -36.97
N ILE A 479 -2.28 -17.19 -36.98
CA ILE A 479 -3.27 -16.89 -38.02
C ILE A 479 -3.67 -15.41 -38.00
N ARG A 480 -3.86 -14.84 -36.80
CA ARG A 480 -4.11 -13.40 -36.64
C ARG A 480 -2.96 -12.56 -37.20
N SER A 481 -1.71 -12.95 -36.94
CA SER A 481 -0.53 -12.26 -37.47
C SER A 481 -0.46 -12.33 -39.00
N ILE A 482 -0.78 -13.49 -39.60
CA ILE A 482 -0.86 -13.65 -41.06
C ILE A 482 -1.88 -12.66 -41.65
N LEU A 483 -3.07 -12.58 -41.06
CA LEU A 483 -4.15 -11.69 -41.51
C LEU A 483 -3.85 -10.20 -41.31
N GLN A 484 -3.20 -9.85 -40.19
CA GLN A 484 -2.80 -8.47 -39.88
C GLN A 484 -1.74 -7.95 -40.85
N ASN A 485 -0.78 -8.80 -41.21
CA ASN A 485 0.32 -8.43 -42.11
C ASN A 485 -0.02 -8.66 -43.60
N GLY A 486 -1.26 -9.04 -43.93
CA GLY A 486 -1.68 -9.28 -45.32
C GLY A 486 -0.98 -10.47 -45.99
N LEU A 487 -0.36 -11.35 -45.21
CA LEU A 487 0.38 -12.51 -45.71
C LEU A 487 -0.57 -13.58 -46.30
N ASP A 488 -1.87 -13.47 -46.05
CA ASP A 488 -2.92 -14.27 -46.70
C ASP A 488 -3.05 -13.98 -48.21
N ARG A 489 -2.58 -12.81 -48.68
CA ARG A 489 -2.72 -12.34 -50.06
C ARG A 489 -1.48 -12.49 -50.93
N THR A 490 -0.36 -12.87 -50.32
CA THR A 490 0.88 -13.11 -51.06
C THR A 490 0.90 -14.55 -51.56
N PHE A 491 0.86 -14.72 -52.88
CA PHE A 491 1.08 -16.01 -53.53
C PHE A 491 2.47 -16.53 -53.17
N PHE A 492 2.55 -17.75 -52.66
CA PHE A 492 3.77 -18.54 -52.73
C PHE A 492 3.78 -19.17 -54.13
N ASP A 493 4.80 -18.87 -54.93
CA ASP A 493 5.10 -19.69 -56.10
C ASP A 493 5.50 -21.08 -55.60
N GLU A 494 4.67 -22.08 -55.90
CA GLU A 494 5.04 -23.49 -55.76
C GLU A 494 5.99 -23.87 -56.88
N SER A 495 7.27 -23.50 -56.76
CA SER A 495 8.37 -24.19 -57.44
C SER A 495 9.72 -23.69 -56.94
N PHE A 496 10.22 -24.31 -55.86
CA PHE A 496 11.64 -24.60 -55.80
C PHE A 496 11.80 -26.10 -56.03
N GLU A 497 11.66 -26.51 -57.29
CA GLU A 497 12.56 -27.57 -57.74
C GLU A 497 13.96 -27.04 -57.48
N HIS A 498 14.65 -27.60 -56.50
CA HIS A 498 16.08 -27.40 -56.36
C HIS A 498 16.74 -27.97 -57.62
N GLN A 499 16.81 -27.17 -58.68
CA GLN A 499 17.82 -27.40 -59.70
C GLN A 499 19.17 -27.17 -59.01
N PRO A 500 20.04 -28.19 -58.92
CA PRO A 500 21.35 -27.99 -58.38
C PRO A 500 22.05 -26.92 -59.21
N LEU A 501 22.55 -25.87 -58.54
CA LEU A 501 23.35 -24.82 -59.17
C LEU A 501 24.49 -25.49 -59.95
N ARG A 502 24.44 -25.49 -61.28
CA ARG A 502 25.55 -25.94 -62.11
C ARG A 502 26.47 -24.74 -62.35
N HIS A 503 27.57 -24.66 -61.61
CA HIS A 503 28.64 -23.69 -61.83
C HIS A 503 29.94 -24.44 -62.18
N GLY A 504 30.75 -23.91 -63.10
CA GLY A 504 32.04 -24.51 -63.51
C GLY A 504 33.11 -24.63 -62.41
N ASN A 505 32.79 -24.24 -61.16
CA ASN A 505 33.67 -24.35 -59.99
C ASN A 505 33.27 -25.52 -59.09
N ILE A 506 32.21 -26.26 -59.42
CA ILE A 506 31.81 -27.46 -58.69
C ILE A 506 32.62 -28.62 -59.27
N ARG A 507 33.70 -28.97 -58.59
CA ARG A 507 34.56 -30.10 -58.96
C ARG A 507 33.85 -31.40 -58.57
N GLY A 508 33.53 -32.22 -59.55
CA GLY A 508 32.91 -33.52 -59.38
C GLY A 508 33.85 -34.53 -58.75
N ARG A 509 33.30 -35.72 -58.44
CA ARG A 509 34.01 -36.86 -57.85
C ARG A 509 35.28 -37.26 -58.63
N ASP A 510 35.32 -36.99 -59.94
CA ASP A 510 36.45 -37.32 -60.81
C ASP A 510 37.68 -36.41 -60.63
N TYR A 511 37.59 -35.35 -59.80
CA TYR A 511 38.73 -34.51 -59.46
C TYR A 511 39.65 -35.13 -58.40
N PHE A 512 39.20 -36.17 -57.69
CA PHE A 512 39.91 -36.77 -56.55
C PHE A 512 40.34 -38.23 -56.76
N HIS A 513 40.47 -38.68 -58.02
CA HIS A 513 40.98 -40.01 -58.35
C HIS A 513 42.26 -39.98 -59.17
#